data_AF-A0AAV3S7G9-F1
#
_entry.id   AF-A0AAV3S7G9-F1
#
_cell.length_a   1.000
_cell.length_b   1.000
_cell.length_c   1.000
_cell.angle_alpha   90.00
_cell.angle_beta   90.00
_cell.angle_gamma   90.00
#
_symmetry.space_group_name_H-M   'P 1'
#
loop_
_entity.id
_entity.type
_entity.pdbx_description
1 polymer ?
#
loop_
_entity_poly.entity_id
_entity_poly.type
_entity_poly.pdbx_seq_one_letter_code
_entity_poly.pdbx_strand_id
1 'polypeptide(L)'
;MTSYYDHILGLIPLAFVAVAAAVTLLGYSTMIAIPAAGGVGVVLVGHALFVSGPTDDRGVTPITSAPTGPAAADDRAPMPAAE
;
A
#
# COMPACT_ATOMS: atom_id res chain seq x y z
N MET A 1 -3.71 -11.98 6.09
CA MET A 1 -3.61 -10.68 6.77
C MET A 1 -4.35 -9.68 5.92
N THR A 2 -5.60 -9.39 6.22
CA THR A 2 -6.40 -8.44 5.45
C THR A 2 -5.94 -7.03 5.83
N SER A 3 -5.40 -6.29 4.89
CA SER A 3 -4.92 -4.92 5.11
C SER A 3 -6.11 -3.97 5.33
N TYR A 4 -5.85 -2.78 5.88
CA TYR A 4 -6.85 -1.71 5.96
C TYR A 4 -7.46 -1.41 4.58
N TYR A 5 -6.63 -1.40 3.54
CA TYR A 5 -7.06 -1.19 2.16
C TYR A 5 -8.02 -2.27 1.64
N ASP A 6 -7.85 -3.53 2.04
CA ASP A 6 -8.74 -4.61 1.61
C ASP A 6 -10.15 -4.45 2.21
N HIS A 7 -10.26 -3.88 3.42
CA HIS A 7 -11.55 -3.56 4.02
C HIS A 7 -12.23 -2.40 3.32
N ILE A 8 -11.50 -1.31 3.04
CA ILE A 8 -12.02 -0.17 2.27
C ILE A 8 -12.48 -0.63 0.88
N LEU A 9 -11.72 -1.52 0.24
CA LEU A 9 -12.04 -2.07 -1.07
C LEU A 9 -13.36 -2.85 -1.06
N GLY A 10 -13.66 -3.59 0.01
CA GLY A 10 -14.96 -4.24 0.20
C GLY A 10 -16.09 -3.27 0.59
N LEU A 11 -15.78 -2.22 1.36
CA LEU A 11 -16.75 -1.22 1.80
C LEU A 11 -17.28 -0.33 0.67
N ILE A 12 -16.47 -0.03 -0.35
CA ILE A 12 -16.91 0.80 -1.50
C ILE A 12 -18.10 0.18 -2.24
N PRO A 13 -18.05 -1.06 -2.77
CA PRO A 13 -19.18 -1.67 -3.47
C PRO A 13 -20.34 -1.94 -2.51
N LEU A 14 -20.06 -2.32 -1.26
CA LEU A 14 -21.10 -2.55 -0.25
C LEU A 14 -21.89 -1.27 0.06
N ALA A 15 -21.20 -0.17 0.33
CA ALA A 15 -21.81 1.13 0.59
C ALA A 15 -22.55 1.65 -0.65
N PHE A 16 -21.98 1.46 -1.84
CA PHE A 16 -22.63 1.86 -3.08
C PHE A 16 -23.99 1.17 -3.23
N VAL A 17 -24.02 -0.17 -3.10
CA VAL A 17 -25.28 -0.94 -3.21
C VAL A 17 -26.24 -0.57 -2.09
N ALA A 18 -25.77 -0.46 -0.84
CA ALA A 18 -26.61 -0.13 0.30
C ALA A 18 -27.28 1.25 0.15
N VAL A 19 -26.51 2.27 -0.24
CA VAL A 19 -27.03 3.63 -0.42
C VAL A 19 -27.96 3.71 -1.63
N ALA A 20 -27.58 3.11 -2.76
CA ALA A 20 -28.43 3.10 -3.95
C ALA A 20 -29.77 2.39 -3.67
N ALA A 21 -29.72 1.25 -2.97
CA ALA A 21 -30.91 0.51 -2.56
C ALA A 21 -31.78 1.35 -1.61
N ALA A 22 -31.20 1.96 -0.57
CA ALA A 22 -31.93 2.78 0.40
C ALA A 22 -32.62 3.98 -0.26
N VAL A 23 -31.93 4.70 -1.14
CA VAL A 23 -32.49 5.85 -1.88
C VAL A 23 -33.60 5.40 -2.82
N THR A 24 -33.44 4.27 -3.49
CA THR A 24 -34.49 3.69 -4.36
C THR A 24 -35.70 3.25 -3.55
N LEU A 25 -35.51 2.67 -2.36
CA LEU A 25 -36.59 2.24 -1.47
C LEU A 25 -37.39 3.43 -0.90
N LEU A 26 -36.75 4.60 -0.78
CA LEU A 26 -37.41 5.87 -0.48
C LEU A 26 -38.25 6.42 -1.65
N GLY A 27 -38.24 5.77 -2.82
CA GLY A 27 -39.01 6.17 -4.00
C GLY A 27 -38.32 7.17 -4.91
N TYR A 28 -37.03 7.48 -4.68
CA TYR A 28 -36.27 8.33 -5.59
C TYR A 28 -35.85 7.58 -6.85
N SER A 29 -35.72 8.32 -7.95
CA SER A 29 -35.24 7.80 -9.24
C SER A 29 -33.79 7.33 -9.17
N THR A 30 -33.46 6.32 -9.97
CA THR A 30 -32.10 5.82 -10.20
C THR A 30 -31.12 6.92 -10.62
N MET A 31 -31.60 7.95 -11.32
CA MET A 31 -30.80 9.14 -11.69
C MET A 31 -30.28 9.92 -10.48
N ILE A 32 -30.95 9.85 -9.33
CA ILE A 32 -30.52 10.48 -8.07
C ILE A 32 -29.75 9.45 -7.21
N ALA A 33 -30.22 8.21 -7.18
CA ALA A 33 -29.63 7.15 -6.36
C ALA A 33 -28.18 6.82 -6.76
N ILE A 34 -27.90 6.69 -8.05
CA ILE A 34 -26.56 6.32 -8.54
C ILE A 34 -25.52 7.40 -8.21
N PRO A 35 -25.73 8.70 -8.53
CA PRO A 35 -24.79 9.74 -8.14
C PRO A 35 -24.62 9.88 -6.63
N ALA A 36 -25.69 9.73 -5.84
CA ALA A 36 -25.62 9.80 -4.38
C ALA A 36 -24.75 8.67 -3.79
N ALA A 37 -24.97 7.43 -4.23
CA ALA A 37 -24.15 6.28 -3.86
C ALA A 37 -22.69 6.44 -4.31
N GLY A 38 -22.47 6.96 -5.52
CA GLY A 38 -21.14 7.30 -6.03
C GLY A 38 -20.41 8.32 -5.17
N GLY A 39 -21.11 9.36 -4.70
CA GLY A 39 -20.57 10.37 -3.79
C GLY A 39 -20.06 9.78 -2.47
N VAL A 40 -20.81 8.84 -1.89
CA VAL A 40 -20.36 8.09 -0.69
C VAL A 40 -19.09 7.28 -1.00
N GLY A 41 -19.03 6.63 -2.16
CA GLY A 41 -17.83 5.93 -2.62
C GLY A 41 -16.60 6.85 -2.71
N VAL A 42 -16.76 8.04 -3.29
CA VAL A 42 -15.70 9.06 -3.37
C VAL A 42 -15.21 9.48 -1.99
N VAL A 43 -16.11 9.67 -1.02
CA VAL A 43 -15.75 10.01 0.37
C VAL A 43 -14.96 8.88 1.02
N LEU A 44 -15.34 7.61 0.82
CA LEU A 44 -14.58 6.46 1.34
C LEU A 44 -13.18 6.37 0.74
N VAL A 45 -13.08 6.56 -0.58
CA VAL A 45 -11.78 6.61 -1.28
C VAL A 45 -10.94 7.76 -0.73
N GLY A 46 -11.50 8.97 -0.61
CA GLY A 46 -10.82 10.12 -0.03
C GLY A 46 -10.36 9.84 1.40
N HIS A 47 -11.24 9.32 2.26
CA HIS A 47 -10.90 8.97 3.64
C HIS A 47 -9.73 7.99 3.71
N ALA A 48 -9.71 6.96 2.87
CA ALA A 48 -8.59 6.02 2.81
C ALA A 48 -7.28 6.70 2.39
N LEU A 49 -7.33 7.60 1.39
CA LEU A 49 -6.15 8.34 0.94
C LEU A 49 -5.64 9.35 1.97
N PHE A 50 -6.49 9.90 2.84
CA PHE A 50 -6.07 10.85 3.88
C PHE A 50 -5.67 10.16 5.20
N VAL A 51 -6.34 9.07 5.57
CA VAL A 51 -6.03 8.31 6.80
C VAL A 51 -4.83 7.40 6.60
N SER A 52 -4.76 6.74 5.46
CA SER A 52 -3.60 5.97 5.03
C SER A 52 -2.91 6.76 3.93
N GLY A 53 -2.41 7.95 4.29
CA GLY A 53 -1.62 8.81 3.40
C GLY A 53 -0.64 7.99 2.57
N PRO A 54 -0.31 8.39 1.32
CA PRO A 54 0.54 7.61 0.44
C PRO A 54 1.90 7.36 1.09
N THR A 55 2.03 6.26 1.83
CA THR A 55 3.29 5.80 2.37
C THR A 55 4.02 5.17 1.20
N ASP A 56 5.27 5.56 1.00
CA ASP A 56 6.16 4.90 0.05
C ASP A 56 6.55 3.55 0.65
N ASP A 57 5.57 2.64 0.81
CA ASP A 57 5.78 1.23 1.09
C ASP A 57 6.13 0.48 -0.21
N ARG A 58 6.75 1.17 -1.18
CA ARG A 58 7.67 0.47 -2.08
C ARG A 58 8.80 0.01 -1.19
N GLY A 59 8.70 -1.24 -0.75
CA GLY A 59 9.70 -1.91 0.07
C GLY A 59 11.09 -1.54 -0.42
N VAL A 60 11.73 -0.61 0.30
CA VAL A 60 13.17 -0.52 0.32
C VAL A 60 13.56 -1.84 0.99
N THR A 61 13.74 -2.88 0.18
CA THR A 61 14.57 -4.01 0.57
C THR A 61 15.85 -3.38 1.08
N PRO A 62 16.18 -3.50 2.36
CA PRO A 62 17.42 -2.95 2.87
C PRO A 62 18.51 -3.57 2.00
N ILE A 63 19.20 -2.76 1.21
CA ILE A 63 20.48 -3.17 0.68
C ILE A 63 21.36 -3.36 1.93
N THR A 64 21.46 -4.60 2.39
CA THR A 64 22.47 -4.98 3.37
C THR A 64 23.79 -4.50 2.80
N SER A 65 24.27 -3.38 3.31
CA SER A 65 25.65 -2.96 3.10
C SER A 65 26.46 -4.01 3.85
N ALA A 66 27.00 -4.97 3.10
CA ALA A 66 27.98 -5.89 3.63
C ALA A 66 29.03 -5.05 4.37
N PRO A 67 29.48 -5.45 5.57
CA PRO A 67 30.52 -4.71 6.25
C PRO A 67 31.74 -4.74 5.34
N THR A 68 32.10 -3.61 4.75
CA THR A 68 33.42 -3.39 4.19
C THR A 68 34.37 -3.36 5.37
N GLY A 69 34.76 -4.57 5.82
CA GLY A 69 35.91 -4.74 6.68
C GLY A 69 37.13 -4.17 5.97
N PRO A 70 38.04 -3.51 6.70
CA PRO A 70 39.17 -2.84 6.09
C PRO A 70 40.01 -3.83 5.30
N ALA A 71 40.40 -3.41 4.10
CA ALA A 71 41.55 -3.94 3.40
C ALA A 71 42.79 -3.85 4.31
N ALA A 72 42.97 -4.84 5.18
CA ALA A 72 44.26 -5.20 5.75
C ALA A 72 44.83 -6.24 4.77
N ALA A 73 45.63 -5.82 3.78
CA ALA A 73 47.05 -5.55 3.92
C ALA A 73 47.86 -6.83 4.22
N ASP A 74 48.96 -6.98 3.47
CA ASP A 74 50.07 -7.94 3.65
C ASP A 74 49.80 -9.29 2.97
N ASP A 75 50.23 -9.58 1.73
CA ASP A 75 51.53 -9.34 1.08
C ASP A 75 52.76 -9.71 1.93
N ARG A 76 52.81 -10.97 2.38
CA ARG A 76 54.09 -11.65 2.63
C ARG A 76 54.10 -13.05 2.03
N ALA A 77 54.74 -13.14 0.87
CA ALA A 77 55.18 -14.38 0.23
C ALA A 77 56.08 -15.23 1.16
N PRO A 78 56.09 -16.57 1.02
CA PRO A 78 57.20 -17.38 1.44
C PRO A 78 57.93 -17.96 0.22
N MET A 79 59.07 -17.38 -0.15
CA MET A 79 60.25 -18.01 -0.78
C MET A 79 61.38 -16.97 -0.74
N PRO A 80 62.69 -17.29 -0.61
CA PRO A 80 63.35 -18.61 -0.69
C PRO A 80 64.34 -18.89 0.47
N ALA A 81 64.78 -20.14 0.60
CA ALA A 81 66.15 -20.44 1.00
C ALA A 81 66.56 -21.76 0.33
N ALA A 82 67.36 -21.62 -0.71
CA ALA A 82 68.21 -22.69 -1.21
C ALA A 82 69.45 -22.75 -0.31
N GLU A 83 69.73 -23.91 0.25
CA GLU A 83 71.07 -24.41 0.59
C GLU A 83 71.04 -25.94 0.48
#